data_AF-A0A839BPQ7-F1
#
_entry.id   AF-A0A839BPQ7-F1
#
_cell.length_a   1.000
_cell.length_b   1.000
_cell.length_c   1.000
_cell.angle_alpha   90.00
_cell.angle_beta   90.00
_cell.angle_gamma   90.00
#
_symmetry.space_group_name_H-M   'P 1'
#
loop_
_entity.id
_entity.type
_entity.pdbx_description
1 polymer ?
#
loop_
_entity_poly.entity_id
_entity_poly.type
_entity_poly.pdbx_seq_one_letter_code
_entity_poly.pdbx_strand_id
1 'polypeptide(L)'
;MISYEVEFPTQKSVSLKIDGLNASGFPKTMVTDAIGGDVKVQLDKKTMLTVPYREDITADFTLEGYKQRAETHAKTVIDQIVNAAQHRAADDLIQEVTNAVASSELFSQLS
;
A
#
# COMPACT_ATOMS: atom_id res chain seq x y z
N MET A 1 -7.20 -1.19 19.06
CA MET A 1 -8.06 -1.10 17.84
C MET A 1 -7.20 -0.58 16.69
N ILE A 2 -7.29 -1.18 15.50
CA ILE A 2 -6.59 -0.67 14.30
C ILE A 2 -7.39 0.51 13.73
N SER A 3 -6.71 1.61 13.41
CA SER A 3 -7.29 2.78 12.76
C SER A 3 -6.46 3.25 11.57
N TYR A 4 -7.13 3.90 10.62
CA TYR A 4 -6.54 4.40 9.39
C TYR A 4 -6.68 5.92 9.37
N GLU A 5 -5.57 6.63 9.39
CA GLU A 5 -5.54 8.08 9.22
C GLU A 5 -5.04 8.39 7.81
N VAL A 6 -5.96 8.81 6.94
CA VAL A 6 -5.67 9.18 5.56
C VAL A 6 -5.25 10.64 5.51
N GLU A 7 -4.04 10.92 5.02
CA GLU A 7 -3.57 12.28 4.82
C GLU A 7 -4.33 13.00 3.70
N PHE A 8 -4.38 14.32 3.81
CA PHE A 8 -4.99 15.14 2.79
C PHE A 8 -4.24 14.98 1.45
N PRO A 9 -4.94 14.72 0.33
CA PRO A 9 -4.29 14.53 -0.96
C PRO A 9 -3.56 15.82 -1.37
N THR A 10 -2.27 15.68 -1.65
CA THR A 10 -1.44 16.76 -2.19
C THR A 10 -1.09 16.46 -3.64
N GLN A 11 -0.85 17.52 -4.40
CA GLN A 11 -0.40 17.40 -5.78
C GLN A 11 0.94 16.66 -5.84
N LYS A 12 1.01 15.59 -6.66
CA LYS A 12 2.23 14.81 -6.87
C LYS A 12 2.84 15.02 -8.25
N SER A 13 2.03 15.38 -9.25
CA SER A 13 2.49 15.72 -10.59
C SER A 13 1.67 16.85 -11.22
N VAL A 14 2.28 17.52 -12.20
CA VAL A 14 1.66 18.55 -13.03
C VAL A 14 2.10 18.30 -14.46
N SER A 15 1.17 18.34 -15.40
CA SER A 15 1.45 18.43 -16.83
C SER A 15 1.15 19.83 -17.34
N LEU A 16 1.98 20.26 -18.28
CA LEU A 16 1.70 21.45 -19.06
C LEU A 16 0.98 21.01 -20.34
N LYS A 17 -0.29 21.40 -20.49
CA LYS A 17 -0.97 21.29 -21.78
C LYS A 17 -0.74 22.58 -22.56
N ILE A 18 -0.16 22.44 -23.74
CA ILE A 18 -0.01 23.52 -24.72
C ILE A 18 -1.04 23.24 -25.80
N ASP A 19 -2.18 23.92 -25.73
CA ASP A 19 -3.10 23.96 -26.85
C ASP A 19 -2.48 24.87 -27.93
N GLY A 20 -2.61 24.47 -29.21
CA GLY A 20 -1.85 25.03 -30.35
C GLY A 20 -1.88 26.56 -30.51
N LEU A 21 -1.08 27.07 -31.46
CA LEU A 21 -0.90 28.52 -31.69
C LEU A 21 -2.23 29.25 -31.94
N ASN A 22 -2.73 29.93 -30.93
CA ASN A 22 -3.73 30.99 -31.09
C ASN A 22 -2.97 32.26 -31.48
N ALA A 23 -3.58 33.13 -32.30
CA ALA A 23 -2.98 34.38 -32.82
C ALA A 23 -2.53 35.39 -31.74
N SER A 24 -2.66 35.06 -30.44
CA SER A 24 -2.23 35.84 -29.27
C SER A 24 -1.15 35.16 -28.42
N GLY A 25 -0.47 34.11 -28.91
CA GLY A 25 0.56 33.38 -28.17
C GLY A 25 0.03 32.13 -27.44
N PHE A 26 0.94 31.23 -27.05
CA PHE A 26 0.65 29.92 -26.46
C PHE A 26 -0.22 30.03 -25.19
N PRO A 27 -1.48 29.57 -25.16
CA PRO A 27 -2.18 29.34 -23.91
C PRO A 27 -1.52 28.16 -23.20
N LYS A 28 -0.87 28.44 -22.05
CA LYS A 28 -0.30 27.41 -21.18
C LYS A 28 -1.32 27.11 -20.09
N THR A 29 -1.92 25.92 -20.11
CA THR A 29 -2.76 25.44 -19.00
C THR A 29 -1.97 24.41 -18.19
N MET A 30 -1.73 24.71 -16.92
CA MET A 30 -1.22 23.72 -15.97
C MET A 30 -2.36 22.80 -15.54
N VAL A 31 -2.17 21.49 -15.70
CA VAL A 31 -3.13 20.46 -15.28
C VAL A 31 -2.44 19.60 -14.23
N THR A 32 -3.04 19.49 -13.05
CA THR A 32 -2.66 18.47 -12.08
C THR A 32 -3.06 17.12 -12.65
N ASP A 33 -2.15 16.14 -12.72
CA ASP A 33 -2.50 14.81 -13.24
C ASP A 33 -2.66 13.79 -12.12
N ALA A 34 -1.83 13.86 -11.08
CA ALA A 34 -1.89 12.94 -9.96
C ALA A 34 -1.85 13.65 -8.61
N ILE A 35 -2.61 13.08 -7.69
CA ILE A 35 -2.69 13.46 -6.29
C ILE A 35 -2.34 12.26 -5.40
N GLY A 36 -1.96 12.54 -4.17
CA GLY A 36 -1.72 11.47 -3.22
C GLY A 36 -1.31 11.94 -1.84
N GLY A 37 -1.20 10.99 -0.95
CA GLY A 37 -0.90 11.17 0.45
C GLY A 37 -0.72 9.81 1.10
N ASP A 38 -0.21 9.82 2.32
CA ASP A 38 0.04 8.58 3.02
C ASP A 38 -1.18 8.18 3.87
N VAL A 39 -1.32 6.88 4.09
CA VAL A 39 -2.27 6.33 5.06
C VAL A 39 -1.49 5.78 6.23
N LYS A 40 -1.66 6.40 7.40
CA LYS A 40 -1.05 5.92 8.65
C LYS A 40 -1.93 4.85 9.23
N VAL A 41 -1.38 3.65 9.32
CA VAL A 41 -1.99 2.50 9.98
C VAL A 41 -1.56 2.53 11.43
N GLN A 42 -2.51 2.70 12.33
CA GLN A 42 -2.24 2.87 13.75
C GLN A 42 -2.82 1.72 14.56
N LEU A 43 -2.07 1.28 15.56
CA LEU A 43 -2.56 0.38 16.61
C LEU A 43 -2.46 1.15 17.92
N ASP A 44 -3.60 1.33 18.59
CA ASP A 44 -3.69 2.05 19.87
C ASP A 44 -3.02 3.43 19.82
N LYS A 45 -3.29 4.16 18.71
CA LYS A 45 -2.77 5.50 18.40
C LYS A 45 -1.27 5.58 18.11
N LYS A 46 -0.56 4.44 18.04
CA LYS A 46 0.82 4.38 17.57
C LYS A 46 0.84 3.98 16.09
N THR A 47 1.51 4.79 15.26
CA THR A 47 1.73 4.45 13.85
C THR A 47 2.63 3.23 13.74
N MET A 48 2.11 2.16 13.14
CA MET A 48 2.81 0.90 12.91
C MET A 48 3.36 0.82 11.49
N LEU A 49 2.62 1.37 10.53
CA LEU A 49 2.96 1.37 9.12
C LEU A 49 2.42 2.63 8.44
N THR A 50 3.15 3.12 7.45
CA THR A 50 2.71 4.17 6.55
C THR A 50 2.60 3.59 5.15
N VAL A 51 1.39 3.61 4.58
CA VAL A 51 1.13 3.08 3.23
C VAL A 51 0.95 4.26 2.27
N PRO A 52 1.82 4.46 1.28
CA PRO A 52 1.67 5.53 0.32
C PRO A 52 0.50 5.25 -0.63
N TYR A 53 -0.33 6.25 -0.89
CA TYR A 53 -1.43 6.16 -1.86
C TYR A 53 -1.37 7.30 -2.88
N ARG A 54 -1.59 6.97 -4.14
CA ARG A 54 -1.61 7.92 -5.26
C ARG A 54 -2.69 7.51 -6.26
N GLU A 55 -3.35 8.49 -6.83
CA GLU A 55 -4.31 8.30 -7.92
C GLU A 55 -4.28 9.49 -8.88
N ASP A 56 -4.73 9.25 -10.11
CA ASP A 56 -4.92 10.31 -11.08
C ASP A 56 -6.13 11.16 -10.67
N ILE A 57 -6.02 12.49 -10.82
CA ILE A 57 -7.13 13.38 -10.52
C ILE A 57 -8.12 13.36 -11.69
N THR A 58 -9.37 13.03 -11.39
CA THR A 58 -10.46 12.96 -12.36
C THR A 58 -11.46 14.09 -12.13
N ALA A 59 -12.32 14.36 -13.12
CA ALA A 59 -13.31 15.43 -13.03
C ALA A 59 -14.38 15.19 -11.93
N ASP A 60 -14.58 13.95 -11.54
CA ASP A 60 -15.49 13.48 -10.50
C ASP A 60 -14.81 13.28 -9.14
N PHE A 61 -13.58 13.80 -8.97
CA PHE A 61 -12.86 13.71 -7.70
C PHE A 61 -13.68 14.28 -6.53
N THR A 62 -13.77 13.49 -5.46
CA THR A 62 -14.29 13.93 -4.16
C THR A 62 -13.33 13.51 -3.06
N LEU A 63 -13.18 14.36 -2.03
CA LEU A 63 -12.30 14.08 -0.91
C LEU A 63 -12.75 12.84 -0.11
N GLU A 64 -14.07 12.63 0.01
CA GLU A 64 -14.61 11.44 0.66
C GLU A 64 -14.29 10.16 -0.13
N GLY A 65 -14.50 10.18 -1.46
CA GLY A 65 -14.15 9.05 -2.32
C GLY A 65 -12.66 8.73 -2.28
N TYR A 66 -11.80 9.74 -2.29
CA TYR A 66 -10.36 9.56 -2.10
C TYR A 66 -10.04 8.87 -0.78
N LYS A 67 -10.61 9.33 0.34
CA LYS A 67 -10.38 8.74 1.66
C LYS A 67 -10.79 7.27 1.71
N GLN A 68 -11.96 6.94 1.15
CA GLN A 68 -12.44 5.55 1.09
C GLN A 68 -11.50 4.65 0.27
N ARG A 69 -11.04 5.11 -0.89
CA ARG A 69 -10.11 4.34 -1.74
C ARG A 69 -8.73 4.19 -1.10
N ALA A 70 -8.19 5.25 -0.52
CA ALA A 70 -6.92 5.22 0.19
C ALA A 70 -6.95 4.25 1.39
N GLU A 71 -8.03 4.28 2.18
CA GLU A 71 -8.22 3.35 3.30
C GLU A 71 -8.36 1.91 2.82
N THR A 72 -9.12 1.67 1.75
CA THR A 72 -9.29 0.34 1.14
C THR A 72 -7.95 -0.21 0.62
N HIS A 73 -7.13 0.64 0.00
CA HIS A 73 -5.79 0.28 -0.42
C HIS A 73 -4.91 -0.13 0.76
N ALA A 74 -4.88 0.68 1.83
CA ALA A 74 -4.12 0.37 3.02
C ALA A 74 -4.56 -0.95 3.69
N LYS A 75 -5.88 -1.19 3.79
CA LYS A 75 -6.43 -2.47 4.27
C LYS A 75 -5.94 -3.65 3.45
N THR A 76 -6.02 -3.54 2.12
CA THR A 76 -5.56 -4.59 1.20
C THR A 76 -4.07 -4.91 1.38
N VAL A 77 -3.23 -3.87 1.53
CA VAL A 77 -1.79 -4.04 1.76
C VAL A 77 -1.54 -4.75 3.11
N ILE A 78 -2.25 -4.39 4.17
CA ILE A 78 -2.13 -5.07 5.46
C ILE A 78 -2.55 -6.54 5.34
N ASP A 79 -3.67 -6.83 4.68
CA ASP A 79 -4.15 -8.20 4.51
C ASP A 79 -3.12 -9.05 3.77
N GLN A 80 -2.47 -8.50 2.75
CA GLN A 80 -1.36 -9.16 2.04
C GLN A 80 -0.17 -9.44 2.96
N ILE A 81 0.21 -8.48 3.80
CA ILE A 81 1.31 -8.65 4.77
C ILE A 81 0.97 -9.72 5.80
N VAL A 82 -0.23 -9.68 6.38
CA VAL A 82 -0.69 -10.64 7.38
C VAL A 82 -0.70 -12.05 6.78
N ASN A 83 -1.25 -12.19 5.57
CA ASN A 83 -1.31 -13.47 4.87
C ASN A 83 0.10 -14.02 4.58
N ALA A 84 1.01 -13.18 4.06
CA ALA A 84 2.39 -13.59 3.83
C ALA A 84 3.12 -13.99 5.12
N ALA A 85 2.88 -13.29 6.23
CA ALA A 85 3.46 -13.64 7.52
C ALA A 85 2.93 -14.97 8.08
N GLN A 86 1.62 -15.24 7.92
CA GLN A 86 1.02 -16.52 8.31
C GLN A 86 1.60 -17.69 7.52
N HIS A 87 1.74 -17.54 6.19
CA HIS A 87 2.37 -18.55 5.35
C HIS A 87 3.81 -18.82 5.77
N ARG A 88 4.61 -17.77 5.99
CA ARG A 88 5.99 -17.93 6.46
C ARG A 88 6.08 -18.65 7.81
N ALA A 89 5.22 -18.32 8.76
CA ALA A 89 5.18 -18.99 10.05
C ALA A 89 4.80 -20.48 9.94
N ALA A 90 3.90 -20.83 9.01
CA ALA A 90 3.56 -22.22 8.73
C ALA A 90 4.74 -23.00 8.10
N ASP A 91 5.45 -22.39 7.16
CA ASP A 91 6.63 -22.99 6.51
C ASP A 91 7.75 -23.25 7.53
N ASP A 92 8.01 -22.29 8.42
CA ASP A 92 9.00 -22.43 9.50
C ASP A 92 8.67 -23.62 10.41
N LEU A 93 7.39 -23.80 10.78
CA LEU A 93 6.93 -24.95 11.58
C LEU A 93 7.09 -26.29 10.85
N ILE A 94 6.74 -26.34 9.55
CA ILE A 94 6.92 -27.56 8.74
C ILE A 94 8.39 -27.95 8.68
N GLN A 95 9.29 -26.98 8.51
CA GLN A 95 10.72 -27.23 8.48
C GLN A 95 11.24 -27.75 9.82
N GLU A 96 10.79 -27.18 10.94
CA GLU A 96 11.16 -27.64 12.28
C GLU A 96 10.73 -29.10 12.52
N VAL A 97 9.48 -29.44 12.21
CA VAL A 97 8.96 -30.81 12.34
C VAL A 97 9.72 -31.78 11.43
N THR A 98 10.00 -31.40 10.19
CA THR A 98 10.74 -32.24 9.24
C THR A 98 12.14 -32.55 9.76
N ASN A 99 12.83 -31.54 10.31
CA ASN A 99 14.16 -31.71 10.89
C ASN A 99 14.14 -32.61 12.13
N ALA A 100 13.10 -32.48 12.98
CA ALA A 100 12.92 -33.32 14.16
C ALA A 100 12.70 -34.79 13.79
N VAL A 101 11.81 -35.07 12.82
CA VAL A 101 11.54 -36.44 12.33
C VAL A 101 12.79 -37.06 11.73
N ALA A 102 13.49 -36.35 10.84
CA ALA A 102 14.72 -36.85 10.21
C ALA A 102 15.80 -37.18 11.26
N SER A 103 15.91 -36.36 12.30
CA SER A 103 16.84 -36.62 13.41
C SER A 103 16.44 -37.88 14.19
N SER A 104 15.16 -38.05 14.53
CA SER A 104 14.67 -39.24 15.25
C SER A 104 14.85 -40.55 14.47
N GLU A 105 14.66 -40.53 13.15
CA GLU A 105 14.89 -41.70 12.29
C GLU A 105 16.38 -42.07 12.22
N LEU A 106 17.27 -41.08 12.12
CA LEU A 106 18.73 -41.30 12.18
C LEU A 106 19.17 -41.92 13.51
N PHE A 107 18.65 -41.44 14.64
CA PHE A 107 18.95 -42.03 15.94
C PHE A 107 18.45 -43.48 16.06
N SER A 108 17.30 -43.81 15.48
CA SER A 108 16.72 -45.16 15.52
C SER A 108 17.49 -46.17 14.66
N GLN A 109 18.20 -45.73 13.62
CA GLN A 109 19.05 -46.60 12.79
C GLN A 109 20.41 -46.92 13.41
N LEU A 110 20.80 -46.19 14.46
CA LEU A 110 22.08 -46.34 15.17
C LEU A 110 21.96 -47.15 16.48
N SER A 111 20.74 -47.49 16.91
CA SER A 111 20.44 -48.31 18.10
C SER A 111 20.15 -49.76 17.73
#